data_AF-A0A5N8UT87-F1
#
_entry.id   AF-A0A5N8UT87-F1
#
_cell.length_a   1.000
_cell.length_b   1.000
_cell.length_c   1.000
_cell.angle_alpha   90.00
_cell.angle_beta   90.00
_cell.angle_gamma   90.00
#
_symmetry.space_group_name_H-M   'P 1'
#
loop_
_entity.id
_entity.type
_entity.pdbx_description
1 polymer ?
#
loop_
_entity_poly.entity_id
_entity_poly.type
_entity_poly.pdbx_seq_one_letter_code
_entity_poly.pdbx_strand_id
1 'polypeptide(L)'
;MFSYIFSGETHIDTTPEFMASLGMNDEQISSTLQQMEFESSQSTVKRQAAYAKESDPLYIEWQYELATENPDADSYKQLWLDKMSNIKSRYPLVAV
;
A
#
# COMPACT_ATOMS: atom_id res chain seq x y z
N MET A 1 6.94 1.14 4.43
CA MET A 1 8.18 1.91 4.17
C MET A 1 9.16 0.94 3.58
N PHE A 2 9.78 1.26 2.45
CA PHE A 2 10.79 0.40 1.86
C PHE A 2 12.06 0.41 2.73
N SER A 3 12.76 -0.70 2.79
CA SER A 3 14.04 -0.82 3.50
C SER A 3 14.95 -1.77 2.76
N TYR A 4 16.24 -1.52 2.80
CA TYR A 4 17.26 -2.37 2.19
C TYR A 4 18.37 -2.66 3.19
N ILE A 5 19.11 -3.76 2.96
CA ILE A 5 20.25 -4.14 3.79
C ILE A 5 21.52 -3.87 2.97
N PHE A 6 22.43 -3.09 3.55
CA PHE A 6 23.76 -2.87 2.99
C PHE A 6 24.80 -3.05 4.10
N SER A 7 25.87 -3.81 3.83
CA SER A 7 26.92 -4.10 4.81
C SER A 7 26.44 -4.64 6.17
N GLY A 8 25.30 -5.33 6.19
CA GLY A 8 24.71 -5.90 7.41
C GLY A 8 23.84 -4.93 8.22
N GLU A 9 23.69 -3.68 7.77
CA GLU A 9 22.83 -2.67 8.38
C GLU A 9 21.57 -2.43 7.54
N THR A 10 20.46 -2.17 8.23
CA THR A 10 19.18 -1.84 7.58
C THR A 10 19.06 -0.33 7.41
N HIS A 11 18.76 0.09 6.19
CA HIS A 11 18.54 1.48 5.82
C HIS A 11 17.14 1.68 5.23
N ILE A 12 16.61 2.88 5.42
CA ILE A 12 15.29 3.31 4.92
C ILE A 12 15.37 4.52 3.99
N ASP A 13 16.49 5.23 4.01
CA ASP A 13 16.74 6.40 3.16
C ASP A 13 17.20 5.90 1.79
N THR A 14 16.38 6.13 0.77
CA THR A 14 16.65 5.68 -0.59
C THR A 14 17.21 6.78 -1.49
N THR A 15 17.69 7.90 -0.93
CA THR A 15 18.34 8.94 -1.74
C THR A 15 19.65 8.42 -2.33
N PRO A 16 19.90 8.59 -3.65
CA PRO A 16 21.13 8.14 -4.28
C PRO A 16 22.39 8.70 -3.60
N GLU A 17 22.34 9.94 -3.12
CA GLU A 17 23.42 10.61 -2.41
C GLU A 17 23.75 9.93 -1.09
N PHE A 18 22.72 9.54 -0.31
CA PHE A 18 22.91 8.78 0.93
C PHE A 18 23.51 7.41 0.64
N MET A 19 22.95 6.68 -0.34
CA MET A 19 23.47 5.37 -0.74
C MET A 19 24.93 5.45 -1.20
N ALA A 20 25.28 6.45 -2.00
CA ALA A 20 26.66 6.70 -2.43
C ALA A 20 27.57 7.02 -1.24
N SER A 21 27.08 7.78 -0.24
CA SER A 21 27.82 8.08 0.99
C SER A 21 28.11 6.83 1.85
N LEU A 22 27.26 5.79 1.75
CA LEU A 22 27.50 4.48 2.36
C LEU A 22 28.58 3.66 1.62
N GLY A 23 28.98 4.08 0.42
CA GLY A 23 29.93 3.38 -0.43
C GLY A 23 29.29 2.41 -1.42
N MET A 24 27.97 2.51 -1.66
CA MET A 24 27.31 1.76 -2.73
C MET A 24 27.77 2.28 -4.10
N ASN A 25 28.03 1.37 -5.03
CA ASN A 25 28.29 1.72 -6.42
C ASN A 25 26.99 1.95 -7.20
N ASP A 26 27.09 2.52 -8.41
CA ASP A 26 25.94 2.87 -9.25
C ASP A 26 25.03 1.66 -9.55
N GLU A 27 25.60 0.47 -9.71
CA GLU A 27 24.83 -0.76 -9.97
C GLU A 27 24.01 -1.18 -8.73
N GLN A 28 24.60 -1.11 -7.54
CA GLN A 28 23.92 -1.40 -6.27
C GLN A 28 22.81 -0.40 -5.97
N ILE A 29 23.08 0.89 -6.22
CA ILE A 29 22.07 1.96 -6.08
C ILE A 29 20.92 1.71 -7.04
N SER A 30 21.20 1.50 -8.33
CA SER A 30 20.20 1.24 -9.36
C SER A 30 19.35 0.00 -9.04
N SER A 31 19.98 -1.09 -8.60
CA SER A 31 19.28 -2.31 -8.20
C SER A 31 18.33 -2.08 -7.02
N THR A 32 18.77 -1.34 -6.01
CA THR A 32 17.95 -1.03 -4.82
C THR A 32 16.75 -0.17 -5.19
N LEU A 33 16.94 0.83 -6.05
CA LEU A 33 15.86 1.69 -6.53
C LEU A 33 14.86 0.93 -7.41
N GLN A 34 15.33 0.06 -8.30
CA GLN A 34 14.46 -0.82 -9.09
C GLN A 34 13.65 -1.77 -8.20
N GLN A 35 14.25 -2.31 -7.14
CA GLN A 35 13.53 -3.13 -6.18
C GLN A 35 12.44 -2.33 -5.46
N MET A 36 12.76 -1.11 -5.02
CA MET A 36 11.78 -0.21 -4.40
C MET A 36 10.60 0.09 -5.33
N GLU A 37 10.89 0.43 -6.59
CA GLU A 37 9.87 0.72 -7.59
C GLU A 37 8.99 -0.52 -7.87
N PHE A 38 9.62 -1.68 -8.02
CA PHE A 38 8.90 -2.93 -8.20
C PHE A 38 7.97 -3.23 -7.03
N GLU A 39 8.44 -3.13 -5.78
CA GLU A 39 7.62 -3.36 -4.59
C GLU A 39 6.45 -2.36 -4.49
N SER A 40 6.69 -1.09 -4.84
CA SER A 40 5.63 -0.07 -4.91
C SER A 40 4.57 -0.41 -5.97
N SER A 41 5.00 -0.87 -7.16
CA SER A 41 4.09 -1.31 -8.22
C SER A 41 3.24 -2.50 -7.77
N GLN A 42 3.84 -3.45 -7.04
CA GLN A 42 3.13 -4.60 -6.49
C GLN A 42 2.14 -4.20 -5.39
N SER A 43 2.45 -3.18 -4.59
CA SER A 43 1.52 -2.65 -3.60
C SER A 43 0.25 -2.11 -4.27
N THR A 44 0.38 -1.41 -5.40
CA THR A 44 -0.76 -0.91 -6.18
C THR A 44 -1.65 -2.06 -6.68
N VAL A 45 -1.05 -3.07 -7.31
CA VAL A 45 -1.77 -4.24 -7.83
C VAL A 45 -2.48 -5.00 -6.70
N LYS A 46 -1.78 -5.25 -5.59
CA LYS A 46 -2.34 -5.94 -4.42
C LYS A 46 -3.47 -5.15 -3.77
N ARG A 47 -3.34 -3.82 -3.69
CA ARG A 47 -4.38 -2.94 -3.15
C ARG A 47 -5.65 -3.00 -4.02
N GLN A 48 -5.51 -2.92 -5.34
CA GLN A 48 -6.64 -3.01 -6.26
C GLN A 48 -7.36 -4.36 -6.17
N ALA A 49 -6.59 -5.47 -6.14
CA ALA A 49 -7.16 -6.80 -5.98
C ALA A 49 -7.89 -6.97 -4.63
N ALA A 50 -7.36 -6.39 -3.55
CA ALA A 50 -8.00 -6.42 -2.25
C ALA A 50 -9.28 -5.58 -2.19
N TYR A 51 -9.34 -4.44 -2.87
CA TYR A 51 -10.60 -3.69 -2.98
C TYR A 51 -11.68 -4.51 -3.69
N ALA A 52 -11.36 -5.05 -4.88
CA ALA A 52 -12.31 -5.85 -5.65
C ALA A 52 -12.85 -7.07 -4.87
N LYS A 53 -12.00 -7.71 -4.06
CA LYS A 53 -12.37 -8.92 -3.32
C LYS A 53 -13.02 -8.65 -1.97
N GLU A 54 -12.54 -7.63 -1.24
CA GLU A 54 -12.87 -7.46 0.18
C GLU A 54 -13.69 -6.20 0.47
N SER A 55 -13.54 -5.13 -0.32
CA SER A 55 -14.19 -3.83 -0.06
C SER A 55 -15.40 -3.59 -0.95
N ASP A 56 -15.32 -3.92 -2.23
CA ASP A 56 -16.39 -3.65 -3.21
C ASP A 56 -17.70 -4.36 -2.85
N PRO A 57 -17.70 -5.63 -2.36
CA PRO A 57 -18.93 -6.26 -1.88
C PRO A 57 -19.59 -5.51 -0.72
N LEU A 58 -18.81 -4.97 0.21
CA LEU A 58 -19.33 -4.19 1.35
C LEU A 58 -19.93 -2.86 0.91
N TYR A 59 -19.32 -2.22 -0.10
CA TYR A 59 -19.88 -1.01 -0.68
C TYR A 59 -21.21 -1.30 -1.37
N ILE A 60 -21.30 -2.39 -2.16
CA ILE A 60 -22.55 -2.80 -2.82
C ILE A 60 -23.65 -3.08 -1.79
N GLU A 61 -23.31 -3.78 -0.71
CA GLU A 61 -24.24 -4.06 0.40
C GLU A 61 -24.72 -2.76 1.05
N TRP A 62 -23.82 -1.84 1.39
CA TRP A 62 -24.19 -0.53 1.92
C TRP A 62 -25.10 0.27 0.96
N GLN A 63 -24.83 0.27 -0.36
CA GLN A 63 -25.69 0.93 -1.34
C GLN A 63 -27.09 0.31 -1.40
N TYR A 64 -27.19 -1.01 -1.24
CA TYR A 64 -28.47 -1.68 -1.15
C TYR A 64 -29.25 -1.25 0.10
N GLU A 65 -28.60 -1.21 1.27
CA GLU A 65 -29.23 -0.77 2.52
C GLU A 65 -29.70 0.69 2.48
N LEU A 66 -28.97 1.56 1.76
CA LEU A 66 -29.41 2.92 1.50
C LEU A 66 -30.67 2.95 0.60
N ALA A 67 -30.73 2.10 -0.43
CA ALA A 67 -31.86 2.03 -1.34
C ALA A 67 -33.13 1.46 -0.69
N THR A 68 -32.99 0.65 0.35
CA THR A 68 -34.09 0.09 1.16
C THR A 68 -34.49 0.98 2.34
N GLU A 69 -33.88 2.17 2.48
CA GLU A 69 -34.08 3.11 3.59
C GLU A 69 -33.85 2.45 4.97
N ASN A 70 -32.89 1.53 5.07
CA ASN A 70 -32.58 0.86 6.32
C ASN A 70 -32.04 1.88 7.35
N PRO A 71 -32.66 2.01 8.55
CA PRO A 71 -32.18 2.90 9.61
C PRO A 71 -30.76 2.57 10.09
N ASP A 72 -30.30 1.34 9.90
CA ASP A 72 -28.97 0.87 10.32
C ASP A 72 -27.91 0.96 9.21
N ALA A 73 -28.20 1.58 8.06
CA ALA A 73 -27.28 1.68 6.92
C ALA A 73 -25.91 2.28 7.27
N ASP A 74 -25.84 3.13 8.31
CA ASP A 74 -24.57 3.69 8.80
C ASP A 74 -23.62 2.62 9.36
N SER A 75 -24.13 1.52 9.91
CA SER A 75 -23.30 0.41 10.40
C SER A 75 -22.56 -0.30 9.26
N TYR A 76 -23.23 -0.49 8.12
CA TYR A 76 -22.65 -1.07 6.89
C TYR A 76 -21.59 -0.15 6.29
N LYS A 77 -21.82 1.17 6.33
CA LYS A 77 -20.81 2.17 5.96
C LYS A 77 -19.54 2.04 6.80
N GLN A 78 -19.66 1.87 8.12
CA GLN A 78 -18.50 1.70 9.00
C GLN A 78 -17.71 0.43 8.64
N LEU A 79 -18.38 -0.69 8.40
CA LEU A 79 -17.73 -1.94 7.97
C LEU A 79 -16.92 -1.74 6.68
N TRP A 80 -17.47 -1.03 5.70
CA TRP A 80 -16.77 -0.68 4.47
C TRP A 80 -15.56 0.22 4.73
N LEU A 81 -15.72 1.30 5.50
CA LEU A 81 -14.63 2.23 5.82
C LEU A 81 -13.49 1.55 6.61
N ASP A 82 -13.83 0.70 7.57
CA ASP A 82 -12.87 -0.10 8.34
C ASP A 82 -12.09 -1.04 7.43
N LYS A 83 -12.78 -1.69 6.49
CA LYS A 83 -12.13 -2.56 5.50
C LYS A 83 -11.18 -1.77 4.60
N MET A 84 -11.61 -0.61 4.11
CA MET A 84 -10.75 0.27 3.31
C MET A 84 -9.52 0.71 4.10
N SER A 85 -9.68 1.09 5.38
CA SER A 85 -8.58 1.47 6.25
C SER A 85 -7.57 0.34 6.41
N ASN A 86 -8.05 -0.88 6.69
CA ASN A 86 -7.21 -2.07 6.79
C ASN A 86 -6.44 -2.37 5.48
N ILE A 87 -7.12 -2.35 4.34
CA ILE A 87 -6.48 -2.55 3.02
C ILE A 87 -5.41 -1.48 2.76
N LYS A 88 -5.70 -0.22 3.12
CA LYS A 88 -4.76 0.87 2.95
C LYS A 88 -3.49 0.69 3.78
N SER A 89 -3.63 0.22 5.01
CA SER A 89 -2.50 -0.12 5.89
C SER A 89 -1.69 -1.32 5.38
N ARG A 90 -2.35 -2.36 4.84
CA ARG A 90 -1.67 -3.56 4.29
C ARG A 90 -0.87 -3.26 3.03
N TYR A 91 -1.38 -2.38 2.17
CA TYR A 91 -0.76 -2.03 0.89
C TYR A 91 -0.61 -0.52 0.80
N PRO A 92 0.37 0.09 1.48
CA PRO A 92 0.60 1.52 1.38
C PRO A 92 1.03 1.87 -0.04
N LEU A 93 0.46 2.92 -0.61
CA LEU A 93 0.99 3.52 -1.83
C LEU A 93 2.11 4.45 -1.40
N VAL A 94 3.34 4.12 -1.77
CA VAL A 94 4.46 5.03 -1.57
C VAL A 94 4.29 6.13 -2.61
N ALA A 95 4.18 7.39 -2.17
CA ALA A 95 4.20 8.51 -3.10
C ALA A 95 5.54 8.47 -3.82
N VAL A 96 5.48 8.40 -5.15
CA VAL A 96 6.64 8.53 -6.03
C VAL A 96 7.14 9.96 -5.98
#